data_AF-A0A167BNL4-F1
#
_entry.id   AF-A0A167BNL4-F1
#
_cell.length_a   1.000
_cell.length_b   1.000
_cell.length_c   1.000
_cell.angle_alpha   90.00
_cell.angle_beta   90.00
_cell.angle_gamma   90.00
#
_symmetry.space_group_name_H-M   'P 1'
#
loop_
_entity.id
_entity.type
_entity.pdbx_description
1 polymer ?
#
loop_
_entity_poly.entity_id
_entity_poly.type
_entity_poly.pdbx_seq_one_letter_code
_entity_poly.pdbx_strand_id
1 'polypeptide(L)'
;MFVRAAAWYDITTPPPPVNLNLRGRAAGQWRVICGEESLRFNPYIFAQDWDNHFPGTVAHEVAHSIVYRRFGLGADRRRPHGPEWREVMLRLGFEPRVTHSSDLSGVPIRRTRKFPYRCSCNVYALGTRRHRTAQAGERIYYCRNCGETLRFAPEEPLAPHVKAT
;
A
#
# COMPACT_ATOMS: atom_id res chain seq x y z
N MET A 1 21.62 -7.54 -4.73
CA MET A 1 21.16 -6.17 -5.05
C MET A 1 21.51 -5.18 -3.96
N PHE A 2 21.05 -5.37 -2.71
CA PHE A 2 21.34 -4.44 -1.61
C PHE A 2 22.84 -4.13 -1.45
N VAL A 3 23.69 -5.15 -1.28
CA VAL A 3 25.15 -4.97 -1.08
C VAL A 3 25.77 -4.11 -2.19
N ARG A 4 25.39 -4.37 -3.45
CA ARG A 4 25.87 -3.59 -4.59
C ARG A 4 25.43 -2.12 -4.52
N ALA A 5 24.16 -1.87 -4.20
CA ALA A 5 23.65 -0.51 -4.07
C ALA A 5 24.23 0.22 -2.85
N ALA A 6 24.35 -0.46 -1.72
CA ALA A 6 24.91 0.06 -0.49
C ALA A 6 26.34 0.58 -0.68
N ALA A 7 27.15 -0.12 -1.47
CA ALA A 7 28.51 0.29 -1.81
C ALA A 7 28.59 1.64 -2.56
N TRP A 8 27.58 2.03 -3.34
CA TRP A 8 27.58 3.32 -4.04
C TRP A 8 27.35 4.52 -3.13
N TYR A 9 26.90 4.27 -1.90
CA TYR A 9 26.49 5.30 -0.94
C TYR A 9 27.19 5.13 0.41
N ASP A 10 28.30 4.39 0.45
CA ASP A 10 29.12 4.13 1.64
C ASP A 10 28.32 3.54 2.83
N ILE A 11 27.28 2.77 2.53
CA ILE A 11 26.47 2.07 3.55
C ILE A 11 27.16 0.75 3.89
N THR A 12 27.72 0.67 5.09
CA THR A 12 28.45 -0.52 5.59
C THR A 12 27.61 -1.46 6.46
N THR A 13 26.39 -1.03 6.82
CA THR A 13 25.46 -1.82 7.64
C THR A 13 24.86 -2.99 6.85
N PRO A 14 24.53 -4.13 7.50
CA PRO A 14 23.99 -5.30 6.83
C PRO A 14 22.61 -5.03 6.21
N PRO A 15 22.20 -5.78 5.18
CA PRO A 15 20.88 -5.64 4.58
C PRO A 15 19.76 -5.78 5.63
N PRO A 16 18.61 -5.11 5.44
CA PRO A 16 17.47 -5.30 6.33
C PRO A 16 16.98 -6.75 6.28
N PRO A 17 16.45 -7.29 7.39
CA PRO A 17 15.78 -8.59 7.41
C PRO A 17 14.71 -8.71 6.33
N VAL A 18 14.70 -9.86 5.65
CA VAL A 18 13.72 -10.18 4.59
C VAL A 18 12.65 -11.10 5.14
N ASN A 19 11.38 -10.76 4.92
CA ASN A 19 10.23 -11.51 5.41
C ASN A 19 9.23 -11.82 4.29
N LEU A 20 8.79 -13.08 4.18
CA LEU A 20 7.72 -13.50 3.27
C LEU A 20 6.35 -13.52 3.96
N ASN A 21 6.02 -12.42 4.64
CA ASN A 21 4.82 -12.33 5.49
C ASN A 21 3.89 -11.16 5.14
N LEU A 22 4.11 -10.49 4.00
CA LEU A 22 3.26 -9.39 3.58
C LEU A 22 1.88 -9.94 3.16
N ARG A 23 0.83 -9.26 3.61
CA ARG A 23 -0.57 -9.61 3.31
C ARG A 23 -1.23 -8.45 2.58
N GLY A 24 -2.31 -8.75 1.84
CA GLY A 24 -3.07 -7.75 1.11
C GLY A 24 -2.64 -7.66 -0.35
N ARG A 25 -2.67 -6.43 -0.90
CA ARG A 25 -2.55 -6.19 -2.35
C ARG A 25 -1.16 -5.80 -2.83
N ALA A 26 -0.25 -5.50 -1.91
CA ALA A 26 1.11 -5.10 -2.27
C ALA A 26 2.00 -6.33 -2.43
N ALA A 27 2.83 -6.31 -3.47
CA ALA A 27 3.85 -7.31 -3.76
C ALA A 27 5.05 -7.22 -2.79
N GLY A 28 5.54 -6.00 -2.59
CA GLY A 28 6.67 -5.66 -1.72
C GLY A 28 6.31 -4.55 -0.75
N GLN A 29 7.10 -4.45 0.31
CA GLN A 29 7.06 -3.35 1.26
C GLN A 29 8.40 -3.26 2.01
N TRP A 30 9.06 -2.13 1.85
CA TRP A 30 10.05 -1.63 2.79
C TRP A 30 9.33 -0.95 3.97
N ARG A 31 9.80 -1.21 5.20
CA ARG A 31 9.17 -0.69 6.42
C ARG A 31 10.19 -0.46 7.53
N VAL A 32 9.97 0.61 8.30
CA VAL A 32 10.64 0.85 9.59
C VAL A 32 9.59 0.98 10.70
N ILE A 33 9.75 0.27 11.81
CA ILE A 33 8.87 0.35 12.99
C ILE A 33 9.77 0.45 14.22
N CYS A 34 9.59 1.49 15.05
CA CYS A 34 10.38 1.63 16.28
C CYS A 34 11.90 1.50 16.06
N GLY A 35 12.40 1.96 14.90
CA GLY A 35 13.81 1.85 14.52
C GLY A 35 14.20 0.53 13.82
N GLU A 36 13.33 -0.47 13.79
CA GLU A 36 13.59 -1.76 13.12
C GLU A 36 13.16 -1.71 11.65
N GLU A 37 14.14 -1.85 10.76
CA GLU A 37 13.95 -1.90 9.31
C GLU A 37 13.66 -3.33 8.83
N SER A 38 12.82 -3.49 7.81
CA SER A 38 12.57 -4.77 7.15
C SER A 38 12.15 -4.61 5.68
N LEU A 39 12.47 -5.62 4.88
CA LEU A 39 11.89 -5.85 3.56
C LEU A 39 10.85 -6.97 3.68
N ARG A 40 9.64 -6.74 3.19
CA ARG A 40 8.54 -7.68 3.30
C ARG A 40 7.97 -7.94 1.91
N PHE A 41 7.73 -9.20 1.59
CA PHE A 41 7.16 -9.61 0.31
C PHE A 41 5.93 -10.49 0.53
N ASN A 42 5.00 -10.42 -0.42
CA ASN A 42 3.75 -11.16 -0.37
C ASN A 42 3.93 -12.51 -1.06
N PRO A 43 3.94 -13.62 -0.31
CA PRO A 43 4.25 -14.93 -0.87
C PRO A 43 3.20 -15.38 -1.89
N TYR A 44 1.93 -14.98 -1.73
CA TYR A 44 0.87 -15.37 -2.66
C TYR A 44 1.02 -14.68 -4.01
N ILE A 45 1.35 -13.38 -4.01
CA ILE A 45 1.56 -12.63 -5.24
C ILE A 45 2.80 -13.17 -5.98
N PHE A 46 3.91 -13.38 -5.27
CA PHE A 46 5.13 -13.93 -5.88
C PHE A 46 4.95 -15.37 -6.39
N ALA A 47 4.13 -16.18 -5.72
CA ALA A 47 3.83 -17.54 -6.18
C ALA A 47 2.93 -17.56 -7.42
N GLN A 48 2.10 -16.53 -7.62
CA GLN A 48 1.21 -16.44 -8.78
C GLN A 48 1.89 -15.87 -10.02
N ASP A 49 2.76 -14.87 -9.84
CA ASP A 49 3.33 -14.10 -10.96
C ASP A 49 4.79 -13.71 -10.66
N TRP A 50 5.64 -14.74 -10.62
CA TRP A 50 7.06 -14.60 -10.27
C TRP A 50 7.79 -13.66 -11.24
N ASP A 51 7.68 -13.87 -12.55
CA ASP A 51 8.49 -13.17 -13.55
C ASP A 51 8.19 -11.67 -13.63
N ASN A 52 6.95 -11.26 -13.36
CA ASN A 52 6.60 -9.84 -13.33
C ASN A 52 7.09 -9.13 -12.04
N HIS A 53 7.33 -9.89 -10.98
CA HIS A 53 7.62 -9.35 -9.65
C HIS A 53 9.09 -9.46 -9.29
N PHE A 54 9.69 -10.60 -9.57
CA PHE A 54 11.11 -10.84 -9.37
C PHE A 54 11.89 -10.51 -10.65
N PRO A 55 13.00 -9.76 -10.55
CA PRO A 55 13.56 -9.16 -9.34
C PRO A 55 13.17 -7.69 -9.14
N GLY A 56 12.33 -7.10 -10.01
CA GLY A 56 12.00 -5.68 -10.00
C GLY A 56 11.40 -5.16 -8.69
N THR A 57 10.49 -5.93 -8.07
CA THR A 57 9.92 -5.60 -6.75
C THR A 57 10.99 -5.63 -5.65
N VAL A 58 11.96 -6.54 -5.73
CA VAL A 58 13.08 -6.57 -4.77
C VAL A 58 13.95 -5.33 -4.94
N ALA A 59 14.26 -4.93 -6.18
CA ALA A 59 14.98 -3.70 -6.46
C ALA A 59 14.23 -2.46 -5.94
N HIS A 60 12.90 -2.41 -6.09
CA HIS A 60 12.04 -1.35 -5.59
C HIS A 60 12.19 -1.16 -4.08
N GLU A 61 12.07 -2.24 -3.30
CA GLU A 61 12.17 -2.15 -1.84
C GLU A 61 13.61 -1.92 -1.36
N VAL A 62 14.62 -2.45 -2.07
CA VAL A 62 16.03 -2.12 -1.82
C VAL A 62 16.28 -0.63 -2.03
N ALA A 63 15.73 -0.02 -3.09
CA ALA A 63 15.91 1.40 -3.35
C ALA A 63 15.33 2.29 -2.23
N HIS A 64 14.18 1.93 -1.66
CA HIS A 64 13.67 2.61 -0.46
C HIS A 64 14.64 2.51 0.72
N SER A 65 15.18 1.31 0.96
CA SER A 65 16.16 1.10 2.04
C SER A 65 17.42 1.94 1.87
N ILE A 66 17.98 2.01 0.65
CA ILE A 66 19.17 2.80 0.35
C ILE A 66 18.90 4.30 0.57
N VAL A 67 17.79 4.82 0.04
CA VAL A 67 17.40 6.22 0.23
C VAL A 67 17.20 6.53 1.70
N TYR A 68 16.54 5.64 2.46
CA TYR A 68 16.36 5.81 3.89
C TYR A 68 17.70 5.84 4.64
N ARG A 69 18.59 4.89 4.41
CA ARG A 69 19.87 4.81 5.12
C ARG A 69 20.79 5.98 4.78
N ARG A 70 20.68 6.53 3.58
CA ARG A 70 21.49 7.68 3.15
C ARG A 70 20.98 9.03 3.65
N PHE A 71 19.65 9.21 3.75
CA PHE A 71 19.04 10.52 4.00
C PHE A 71 18.17 10.59 5.26
N GLY A 72 17.87 9.47 5.91
CA GLY A 72 17.10 9.39 7.15
C GLY A 72 15.59 9.64 7.02
N LEU A 73 14.91 9.68 8.18
CA LEU A 73 13.49 10.02 8.34
C LEU A 73 13.38 11.33 9.15
N GLY A 74 13.70 12.47 8.52
CA GLY A 74 13.66 13.79 9.16
C GLY A 74 12.79 14.80 8.41
N ALA A 75 12.87 16.09 8.77
CA ALA A 75 12.16 17.17 8.07
C ALA A 75 12.48 17.21 6.56
N ASP A 76 13.70 16.79 6.19
CA ASP A 76 14.16 16.70 4.80
C ASP A 76 13.90 15.32 4.17
N ARG A 77 12.87 14.59 4.61
CA ARG A 77 12.57 13.24 4.10
C ARG A 77 12.40 13.27 2.59
N ARG A 78 13.16 12.42 1.89
CA ARG A 78 13.01 12.24 0.44
C ARG A 78 11.63 11.66 0.10
N ARG A 79 11.12 12.07 -1.06
CA ARG A 79 9.88 11.50 -1.60
C ARG A 79 10.13 10.00 -1.84
N PRO A 80 9.21 9.09 -1.44
CA PRO A 80 9.43 7.64 -1.55
C PRO A 80 9.89 7.21 -2.95
N HIS A 81 9.29 7.78 -3.99
CA HIS A 81 9.66 7.52 -5.39
C HIS A 81 10.23 8.78 -6.05
N GLY A 82 11.01 9.55 -5.31
CA GLY A 82 11.66 10.79 -5.75
C GLY A 82 12.87 10.58 -6.66
N PRO A 83 13.59 11.66 -7.03
CA PRO A 83 14.79 11.59 -7.87
C PRO A 83 15.84 10.60 -7.35
N GLU A 84 16.08 10.57 -6.04
CA GLU A 84 17.08 9.69 -5.41
C GLU A 84 16.68 8.21 -5.54
N TRP A 85 15.41 7.89 -5.34
CA TRP A 85 14.91 6.53 -5.53
C TRP A 85 15.00 6.11 -7.00
N ARG A 86 14.64 7.00 -7.93
CA ARG A 86 14.76 6.75 -9.38
C ARG A 86 16.20 6.48 -9.78
N GLU A 87 17.14 7.26 -9.25
CA GLU A 87 18.57 7.07 -9.49
C GLU A 87 19.03 5.67 -9.02
N VAL A 88 18.67 5.26 -7.80
CA VAL A 88 19.05 3.93 -7.29
C VAL A 88 18.47 2.81 -8.16
N MET A 89 17.21 2.93 -8.59
CA MET A 89 16.57 1.96 -9.51
C MET A 89 17.32 1.86 -10.83
N LEU A 90 17.62 3.00 -11.46
CA LEU A 90 18.34 3.05 -12.73
C LEU A 90 19.76 2.50 -12.61
N ARG A 91 20.50 2.86 -11.55
CA ARG A 91 21.84 2.30 -11.28
C ARG A 91 21.79 0.79 -11.04
N LEU A 92 20.71 0.28 -10.44
CA LEU A 92 20.48 -1.17 -10.28
C LEU A 92 20.13 -1.88 -11.60
N GLY A 93 19.83 -1.14 -12.66
CA GLY A 93 19.42 -1.66 -13.97
C GLY A 93 17.92 -1.86 -14.14
N PHE A 94 17.10 -1.18 -13.33
CA PHE A 94 15.64 -1.32 -13.35
C PHE A 94 14.96 -0.03 -13.80
N GLU A 95 13.92 -0.16 -14.60
CA GLU A 95 13.04 0.95 -14.89
C GLU A 95 12.32 1.39 -13.59
N PRO A 96 12.27 2.69 -13.27
CA PRO A 96 11.67 3.21 -12.04
C PRO A 96 10.13 3.20 -12.09
N ARG A 97 9.54 2.02 -12.28
CA ARG A 97 8.09 1.79 -12.21
C ARG A 97 7.64 1.66 -10.76
N VAL A 98 6.56 2.36 -10.43
CA VAL A 98 5.97 2.37 -9.07
C VAL A 98 4.86 1.34 -8.92
N THR A 99 4.21 0.96 -10.03
CA THR A 99 3.07 0.03 -10.03
C THR A 99 3.31 -1.11 -10.99
N HIS A 100 3.14 -2.32 -10.49
CA HIS A 100 2.92 -3.52 -11.29
C HIS A 100 1.43 -3.81 -11.30
N SER A 101 0.87 -4.14 -12.46
CA SER A 101 -0.44 -4.77 -12.52
C SER A 101 -0.30 -6.23 -12.12
N SER A 102 -0.89 -6.62 -11.01
CA SER A 102 -0.94 -8.02 -10.59
C SER A 102 -2.39 -8.50 -10.69
N ASP A 103 -2.59 -9.71 -11.20
CA ASP A 103 -3.82 -10.42 -10.87
C ASP A 103 -3.83 -10.70 -9.37
N LEU A 104 -4.95 -10.41 -8.73
CA LEU A 104 -5.15 -10.58 -7.30
C LEU A 104 -6.15 -11.71 -7.01
N SER A 105 -6.53 -12.48 -8.04
CA SER A 105 -7.33 -13.68 -7.90
C SER A 105 -6.62 -14.66 -6.95
N GLY A 106 -7.35 -15.26 -6.01
CA GLY A 106 -6.77 -16.17 -5.01
C GLY A 106 -5.85 -15.56 -3.94
N VAL A 107 -5.39 -14.30 -4.08
CA VAL A 107 -4.58 -13.64 -3.03
C VAL A 107 -5.46 -13.39 -1.80
N PRO A 108 -5.06 -13.84 -0.59
CA PRO A 108 -5.82 -13.60 0.64
C PRO A 108 -5.86 -12.11 1.01
N ILE A 109 -6.86 -11.41 0.48
CA ILE A 109 -7.10 -9.99 0.75
C ILE A 109 -8.25 -9.88 1.74
N ARG A 110 -8.02 -9.16 2.84
CA ARG A 110 -9.08 -8.84 3.80
C ARG A 110 -10.21 -8.09 3.08
N ARG A 111 -11.33 -8.76 2.88
CA ARG A 111 -12.57 -8.12 2.41
C ARG A 111 -13.18 -7.39 3.60
N THR A 112 -13.15 -6.06 3.57
CA THR A 112 -13.82 -5.27 4.60
C THR A 112 -15.32 -5.25 4.32
N ARG A 113 -16.13 -5.71 5.28
CA ARG A 113 -17.59 -5.62 5.18
C ARG A 113 -18.01 -4.17 4.94
N LYS A 114 -18.89 -4.00 3.96
CA LYS A 114 -19.53 -2.73 3.63
C LYS A 114 -20.93 -2.72 4.21
N PHE A 115 -21.39 -1.54 4.60
CA PHE A 115 -22.68 -1.31 5.22
C PHE A 115 -23.41 -0.23 4.40
N PRO A 116 -24.64 -0.51 3.92
CA PRO A 116 -25.42 0.44 3.15
C PRO A 116 -25.92 1.60 4.01
N TYR A 117 -25.73 2.81 3.51
CA TYR A 117 -26.27 4.03 4.09
C TYR A 117 -26.94 4.85 2.99
N ARG A 118 -28.13 5.39 3.21
CA ARG A 118 -28.88 6.14 2.20
C ARG A 118 -29.18 7.57 2.62
N CYS A 119 -29.37 8.41 1.62
CA CYS A 119 -30.09 9.69 1.69
C CYS A 119 -31.14 9.70 0.57
N SER A 120 -31.84 10.81 0.37
CA SER A 120 -32.83 10.95 -0.71
C SER A 120 -32.26 10.71 -2.12
N CYS A 121 -30.97 10.99 -2.35
CA CYS A 121 -30.39 10.99 -3.70
C CYS A 121 -29.48 9.79 -4.03
N ASN A 122 -29.00 9.02 -3.04
CA ASN A 122 -28.07 7.92 -3.30
C ASN A 122 -27.92 6.94 -2.11
N VAL A 123 -27.39 5.75 -2.41
CA VAL A 123 -26.93 4.73 -1.46
C VAL A 123 -25.40 4.65 -1.47
N TYR A 124 -24.80 4.64 -0.28
CA TYR A 124 -23.36 4.64 -0.04
C TYR A 124 -22.91 3.38 0.70
N ALA A 125 -21.74 2.87 0.33
CA ALA A 125 -21.10 1.74 0.98
C ALA A 125 -20.10 2.21 2.06
N LEU A 126 -20.53 2.35 3.31
CA LEU A 126 -19.63 2.70 4.41
C LEU A 126 -18.82 1.48 4.88
N GLY A 127 -17.55 1.69 5.21
CA GLY A 127 -16.69 0.64 5.78
C GLY A 127 -16.95 0.44 7.29
N THR A 128 -16.54 -0.71 7.83
CA THR A 128 -16.76 -1.10 9.23
C THR A 128 -16.49 -0.02 10.26
N ARG A 129 -15.37 0.72 10.15
CA ARG A 129 -15.06 1.80 11.10
C ARG A 129 -16.11 2.91 11.08
N ARG A 130 -16.46 3.42 9.89
CA ARG A 130 -17.46 4.48 9.74
C ARG A 130 -18.83 4.04 10.22
N HIS A 131 -19.20 2.79 9.90
CA HIS A 131 -20.43 2.20 10.40
C HIS A 131 -20.45 2.16 11.93
N ARG A 132 -19.40 1.64 12.59
CA ARG A 132 -19.32 1.58 14.05
C ARG A 132 -19.43 2.95 14.70
N THR A 133 -18.66 3.94 14.24
CA THR A 133 -18.70 5.30 14.81
C THR A 133 -20.04 6.00 14.55
N ALA A 134 -20.72 5.70 13.45
CA ALA A 134 -22.08 6.20 13.20
C ALA A 134 -23.12 5.54 14.13
N GLN A 135 -23.04 4.21 14.31
CA GLN A 135 -23.96 3.48 15.21
C GLN A 135 -23.76 3.86 16.68
N ALA A 136 -22.53 4.21 17.07
CA ALA A 136 -22.22 4.71 18.41
C ALA A 136 -22.59 6.19 18.62
N GLY A 137 -23.10 6.90 17.60
CA GLY A 137 -23.42 8.33 17.68
C GLY A 137 -22.20 9.27 17.68
N GLU A 138 -20.99 8.75 17.60
CA GLU A 138 -19.74 9.53 17.62
C GLU A 138 -19.53 10.37 16.36
N ARG A 139 -20.11 9.94 15.22
CA ARG A 139 -19.96 10.62 13.93
C ARG A 139 -21.24 10.61 13.11
N ILE A 140 -21.60 11.78 12.61
CA ILE A 140 -22.65 11.95 11.60
C ILE A 140 -21.98 12.08 10.22
N TYR A 141 -22.51 11.38 9.22
CA TYR A 141 -22.02 11.45 7.85
C TYR A 141 -23.05 12.15 6.97
N TYR A 142 -22.56 12.99 6.06
CA TYR A 142 -23.40 13.75 5.13
C TYR A 142 -23.12 13.35 3.69
N CYS A 143 -24.17 13.39 2.87
CA CYS A 143 -24.10 13.22 1.44
C CYS A 143 -23.33 14.40 0.82
N ARG A 144 -22.35 14.11 -0.05
CA ARG A 144 -21.62 15.17 -0.76
C ARG A 144 -22.43 15.84 -1.87
N ASN A 145 -23.54 15.23 -2.30
CA ASN A 145 -24.38 15.72 -3.39
C ASN A 145 -25.54 16.58 -2.87
N CYS A 146 -26.38 16.03 -1.98
CA CYS A 146 -27.54 16.75 -1.44
C CYS A 146 -27.33 17.36 -0.04
N GLY A 147 -26.20 17.10 0.62
CA GLY A 147 -25.92 17.60 1.97
C GLY A 147 -26.68 16.88 3.10
N GLU A 148 -27.65 16.01 2.79
CA GLU A 148 -28.43 15.29 3.80
C GLU A 148 -27.60 14.30 4.63
N THR A 149 -28.03 14.06 5.87
CA THR A 149 -27.47 13.02 6.72
C THR A 149 -27.70 11.63 6.14
N LEU A 150 -26.62 10.85 6.05
CA LEU A 150 -26.65 9.45 5.66
C LEU A 150 -27.20 8.58 6.80
N ARG A 151 -28.24 7.80 6.50
CA ARG A 151 -28.89 6.89 7.46
C ARG A 151 -28.58 5.43 7.13
N PHE A 152 -28.33 4.61 8.14
CA PHE A 152 -28.09 3.19 7.95
C PHE A 152 -29.33 2.52 7.35
N ALA A 153 -29.16 1.78 6.26
CA ALA A 153 -30.27 1.18 5.51
C ALA A 153 -29.92 -0.26 5.12
N PRO A 154 -29.95 -1.22 6.08
CA PRO A 154 -29.41 -2.58 5.92
C PRO A 154 -30.01 -3.38 4.76
N GLU A 155 -31.21 -3.03 4.33
CA GLU A 155 -31.95 -3.71 3.26
C GLU A 155 -31.58 -3.19 1.86
N GLU A 156 -30.92 -2.03 1.77
CA GLU A 156 -30.55 -1.46 0.48
C GLU A 156 -29.43 -2.28 -0.17
N PRO A 157 -29.56 -2.61 -1.47
CA PRO A 157 -28.51 -3.30 -2.18
C PRO A 157 -27.29 -2.37 -2.26
N LEU A 158 -26.15 -2.88 -1.83
CA LEU A 158 -24.88 -2.24 -2.13
C LEU A 158 -24.62 -2.45 -3.63
N ALA A 159 -24.67 -1.36 -4.40
CA ALA A 159 -24.27 -1.42 -5.80
C ALA A 159 -22.90 -2.12 -5.91
N PRO A 160 -22.72 -3.04 -6.88
CA PRO A 160 -21.42 -3.63 -7.12
C PRO A 160 -20.42 -2.50 -7.35
N HIS A 161 -19.23 -2.63 -6.76
CA HIS A 161 -18.16 -1.64 -6.84
C HIS A 161 -17.95 -1.18 -8.29
N VAL A 162 -18.57 -0.06 -8.68
CA VAL A 162 -18.17 0.66 -9.88
C VAL A 162 -16.79 1.19 -9.54
N LYS A 163 -15.76 0.65 -10.19
CA LYS A 163 -14.41 1.21 -10.11
C LYS A 163 -14.56 2.68 -10.48
N ALA A 164 -14.19 3.57 -9.56
CA ALA A 164 -14.04 4.98 -9.90
C ALA A 164 -13.00 5.04 -11.03
N THR A 165 -13.44 5.57 -12.17
CA THR A 165 -12.60 5.99 -13.30
C THR A 165 -11.56 6.99 -12.83
#